data_AF-A0A1Y2V1J6-F1
#
_entry.id   AF-A0A1Y2V1J6-F1
#
_cell.length_a   1.000
_cell.length_b   1.000
_cell.length_c   1.000
_cell.angle_alpha   90.00
_cell.angle_beta   90.00
_cell.angle_gamma   90.00
#
_symmetry.space_group_name_H-M   'P 1'
#
loop_
_entity.id
_entity.type
_entity.pdbx_description
1 polymer ?
#
loop_
_entity_poly.entity_id
_entity_poly.type
_entity_poly.pdbx_seq_one_letter_code
_entity_poly.pdbx_strand_id
1 'polypeptide(L)'
;MDPLSITAASIAVLQACSSILHICYNTRAILRNKVWCLTKVQDEVVELRNVLEAIFRMAVNDQDSKISQKEHATLRLLSQSQKARGPLVLCLEDLRTLEETLLAKYTSEPRTTFHAVMRAISWDLSEREIKPIIDRLARSKAALNLAISADEV
;
A
#
# COMPACT_ATOMS: atom_id res chain seq x y z
N MET A 1 17.68 2.73 -11.01
CA MET A 1 17.36 1.37 -10.55
C MET A 1 17.31 0.49 -11.77
N ASP A 2 17.99 -0.63 -11.72
CA ASP A 2 17.89 -1.75 -12.66
C ASP A 2 16.58 -2.53 -12.41
N PRO A 3 16.10 -3.35 -13.37
CA PRO A 3 14.83 -4.07 -13.26
C PRO A 3 14.67 -4.86 -11.96
N LEU A 4 15.75 -5.47 -11.44
CA LEU A 4 15.75 -6.22 -10.18
C LEU A 4 15.41 -5.34 -8.97
N SER A 5 15.92 -4.10 -8.98
CA SER A 5 15.66 -3.13 -7.94
C SER A 5 14.20 -2.66 -7.94
N ILE A 6 13.57 -2.53 -9.12
CA ILE A 6 12.13 -2.25 -9.23
C ILE A 6 11.31 -3.43 -8.70
N THR A 7 11.67 -4.65 -9.07
CA THR A 7 11.04 -5.88 -8.56
C THR A 7 11.10 -5.95 -7.04
N ALA A 8 12.27 -5.69 -6.44
CA ALA A 8 12.46 -5.67 -4.99
C ALA A 8 11.60 -4.59 -4.29
N ALA A 9 11.54 -3.38 -4.86
CA ALA A 9 10.69 -2.31 -4.34
C ALA A 9 9.20 -2.69 -4.40
N SER A 10 8.73 -3.24 -5.53
CA SER A 10 7.36 -3.71 -5.68
C SER A 10 7.01 -4.82 -4.69
N ILE A 11 7.92 -5.77 -4.44
CA ILE A 11 7.75 -6.81 -3.41
C ILE A 11 7.59 -6.18 -2.03
N ALA A 12 8.46 -5.23 -1.67
CA ALA A 12 8.38 -4.57 -0.35
C ALA A 12 7.05 -3.84 -0.16
N VAL A 13 6.55 -3.18 -1.20
CA VAL A 13 5.25 -2.49 -1.15
C VAL A 13 4.09 -3.49 -1.03
N LEU A 14 4.14 -4.61 -1.78
CA LEU A 14 3.16 -5.70 -1.68
C LEU A 14 3.12 -6.36 -0.29
N GLN A 15 4.28 -6.54 0.34
CA GLN A 15 4.38 -7.05 1.71
C GLN A 15 3.72 -6.10 2.70
N ALA A 16 3.97 -4.79 2.60
CA ALA A 16 3.35 -3.78 3.44
C ALA A 16 1.82 -3.75 3.27
N CYS A 17 1.32 -3.79 2.02
CA CYS A 17 -0.13 -3.91 1.76
C CYS A 17 -0.74 -5.15 2.43
N SER A 18 -0.06 -6.29 2.33
CA SER A 18 -0.54 -7.56 2.90
C SER A 18 -0.61 -7.50 4.44
N SER A 19 0.37 -6.88 5.09
CA SER A 19 0.38 -6.67 6.54
C SER A 19 -0.79 -5.79 6.99
N ILE A 20 -1.01 -4.66 6.32
CA ILE A 20 -2.12 -3.74 6.62
C ILE A 20 -3.48 -4.42 6.43
N LEU A 21 -3.66 -5.20 5.35
CA LEU A 21 -4.88 -5.95 5.13
C LEU A 21 -5.13 -6.97 6.24
N HIS A 22 -4.09 -7.68 6.67
CA HIS A 22 -4.19 -8.62 7.80
C HIS A 22 -4.64 -7.90 9.09
N ILE A 23 -4.08 -6.72 9.40
CA ILE A 23 -4.53 -5.89 10.54
C ILE A 23 -6.00 -5.50 10.37
N CYS A 24 -6.41 -5.07 9.18
CA CYS A 24 -7.79 -4.68 8.90
C CYS A 24 -8.77 -5.86 9.07
N TYR A 25 -8.44 -7.04 8.56
CA TYR A 25 -9.28 -8.24 8.70
C TYR A 25 -9.42 -8.68 10.15
N ASN A 26 -8.31 -8.75 10.90
CA ASN A 26 -8.33 -9.11 12.31
C ASN A 26 -9.12 -8.10 13.14
N THR A 27 -8.95 -6.82 12.87
CA THR A 27 -9.70 -5.75 13.55
C THR A 27 -11.19 -5.84 13.23
N ARG A 28 -11.57 -6.07 11.98
CA ARG A 28 -12.99 -6.21 11.58
C ARG A 28 -13.66 -7.40 12.25
N ALA A 29 -12.96 -8.52 12.40
CA ALA A 29 -13.47 -9.69 13.11
C ALA A 29 -13.85 -9.38 14.57
N ILE A 30 -13.15 -8.42 15.19
CA ILE A 30 -13.37 -7.99 16.57
C ILE A 30 -14.46 -6.90 16.66
N LEU A 31 -14.51 -5.97 15.69
CA LEU A 31 -15.27 -4.71 15.85
C LEU A 31 -16.72 -4.69 15.36
N ARG A 32 -17.20 -5.69 14.62
CA ARG A 32 -18.57 -5.94 14.08
C ARG A 32 -19.46 -4.77 13.57
N ASN A 33 -19.50 -3.58 14.19
CA ASN A 33 -20.49 -2.51 13.95
C ASN A 33 -19.95 -1.08 13.71
N LYS A 34 -18.65 -0.77 13.82
CA LYS A 34 -18.13 0.58 13.53
C LYS A 34 -16.79 0.55 12.79
N VAL A 35 -16.82 0.58 11.46
CA VAL A 35 -15.60 0.39 10.66
C VAL A 35 -15.58 1.15 9.33
N TRP A 36 -16.30 2.27 9.20
CA TRP A 36 -16.31 3.00 7.92
C TRP A 36 -14.90 3.44 7.48
N CYS A 37 -14.09 3.96 8.40
CA CYS A 37 -12.70 4.33 8.10
C CYS A 37 -11.82 3.10 7.80
N LEU A 38 -12.02 1.98 8.52
CA LEU A 38 -11.28 0.73 8.26
C LEU A 38 -11.64 0.12 6.90
N THR A 39 -12.92 0.22 6.49
CA THR A 39 -13.38 -0.22 5.17
C THR A 39 -12.70 0.60 4.08
N LYS A 40 -12.63 1.93 4.24
CA LYS A 40 -11.90 2.79 3.30
C LYS A 40 -10.41 2.48 3.20
N VAL A 41 -9.75 2.25 4.35
CA VAL A 41 -8.34 1.83 4.36
C VAL A 41 -8.18 0.50 3.63
N GLN A 42 -9.06 -0.45 3.90
CA GLN A 42 -9.05 -1.75 3.24
C GLN A 42 -9.20 -1.62 1.72
N ASP A 43 -10.19 -0.85 1.26
CA ASP A 43 -10.47 -0.66 -0.16
C ASP A 43 -9.27 -0.01 -0.89
N GLU A 44 -8.73 1.08 -0.35
CA GLU A 44 -7.57 1.76 -0.95
C GLU A 44 -6.30 0.89 -0.98
N VAL A 45 -6.07 0.09 0.07
CA VAL A 45 -4.92 -0.83 0.12
C VAL A 45 -5.10 -2.00 -0.85
N VAL A 46 -6.33 -2.50 -1.04
CA VAL A 46 -6.63 -3.52 -2.06
C VAL A 46 -6.38 -2.96 -3.47
N GLU A 47 -6.90 -1.77 -3.76
CA GLU A 47 -6.71 -1.14 -5.06
C GLU A 47 -5.22 -0.89 -5.36
N LEU A 48 -4.49 -0.36 -4.38
CA LEU A 48 -3.05 -0.13 -4.51
C LEU A 48 -2.28 -1.45 -4.73
N ARG A 49 -2.64 -2.51 -4.00
CA ARG A 49 -2.07 -3.85 -4.19
C ARG A 49 -2.26 -4.35 -5.63
N ASN A 50 -3.44 -4.15 -6.21
CA ASN A 50 -3.72 -4.57 -7.59
C ASN A 50 -2.84 -3.83 -8.61
N VAL A 51 -2.67 -2.52 -8.45
CA VAL A 51 -1.78 -1.69 -9.30
C VAL A 51 -0.32 -2.17 -9.19
N LEU A 52 0.13 -2.48 -7.97
CA LEU A 52 1.50 -2.96 -7.74
C LEU A 52 1.72 -4.38 -8.27
N GLU A 53 0.73 -5.26 -8.20
CA GLU A 53 0.80 -6.59 -8.82
C GLU A 53 0.94 -6.49 -10.34
N ALA A 54 0.26 -5.53 -10.99
CA ALA A 54 0.43 -5.28 -12.42
C ALA A 54 1.86 -4.84 -12.75
N ILE A 55 2.40 -3.86 -12.02
CA ILE A 55 3.79 -3.38 -12.20
C ILE A 55 4.80 -4.50 -11.95
N PHE A 56 4.58 -5.32 -10.91
CA PHE A 56 5.44 -6.45 -10.60
C PHE A 56 5.47 -7.49 -11.73
N ARG A 57 4.29 -7.86 -12.28
CA ARG A 57 4.21 -8.79 -13.41
C ARG A 57 4.96 -8.26 -14.63
N MET A 58 4.84 -6.98 -14.92
CA MET A 58 5.59 -6.35 -16.03
C MET A 58 7.11 -6.43 -15.80
N ALA A 59 7.57 -6.11 -14.58
CA ALA A 59 8.99 -6.17 -14.23
C ALA A 59 9.58 -7.59 -14.27
N VAL A 60 8.81 -8.62 -13.90
CA VAL A 60 9.24 -10.02 -13.97
C VAL A 60 9.29 -10.51 -15.41
N ASN A 61 8.26 -10.21 -16.21
CA ASN A 61 8.19 -10.64 -17.61
C ASN A 61 9.31 -10.01 -18.46
N ASP A 62 9.74 -8.78 -18.15
CA ASP A 62 10.88 -8.11 -18.78
C ASP A 62 12.22 -8.82 -18.49
N GLN A 63 12.39 -9.42 -17.31
CA GLN A 63 13.61 -10.16 -16.94
C GLN A 63 13.72 -11.53 -17.63
N ASP A 64 12.58 -12.21 -17.82
CA ASP A 64 12.55 -13.54 -18.45
C ASP A 64 12.69 -13.48 -19.99
N SER A 65 12.30 -12.37 -20.60
CA SER A 65 12.34 -12.20 -22.05
C SER A 65 13.68 -11.63 -22.54
N LYS A 66 14.72 -12.48 -22.62
CA LYS A 66 16.02 -12.18 -23.26
C LYS A 66 15.95 -11.69 -24.73
N ILE A 67 14.77 -11.54 -25.33
CA ILE A 67 14.57 -11.34 -26.78
C ILE A 67 13.75 -10.08 -27.14
N SER A 68 13.20 -9.32 -26.19
CA SER A 68 12.52 -8.06 -26.57
C SER A 68 13.01 -6.88 -25.76
N GLN A 69 13.84 -6.06 -26.41
CA GLN A 69 14.10 -4.66 -26.06
C GLN A 69 12.84 -3.78 -26.20
N LYS A 70 11.66 -4.28 -25.84
CA LYS A 70 10.50 -3.41 -25.63
C LYS A 70 10.64 -2.93 -24.20
N GLU A 71 11.51 -1.93 -24.01
CA GLU A 71 11.58 -1.16 -22.77
C GLU A 71 10.15 -0.70 -22.46
N HIS A 72 9.48 -1.37 -21.52
CA HIS A 72 8.19 -0.93 -21.02
C HIS A 72 8.35 0.53 -20.59
N ALA A 73 7.67 1.45 -21.27
CA ALA A 73 7.71 2.88 -20.99
C ALA A 73 7.37 3.12 -19.51
N THR A 74 6.49 2.28 -18.94
CA THR A 74 6.20 2.19 -17.51
C THR A 74 7.46 1.97 -16.67
N LEU A 75 8.22 0.90 -16.93
CA LEU A 75 9.43 0.57 -16.16
C LEU A 75 10.51 1.64 -16.35
N ARG A 76 10.62 2.21 -17.55
CA ARG A 76 11.53 3.31 -17.84
C ARG A 76 11.17 4.57 -17.06
N LEU A 77 9.91 4.97 -17.05
CA LEU A 77 9.41 6.12 -16.29
C LEU A 77 9.54 5.93 -14.78
N LEU A 78 9.29 4.71 -14.27
CA LEU A 78 9.50 4.37 -12.86
C LEU A 78 11.00 4.41 -12.50
N SER A 79 11.88 3.91 -13.37
CA SER A 79 13.33 3.95 -13.16
C SER A 79 13.89 5.39 -13.14
N GLN A 80 13.32 6.28 -13.95
CA GLN A 80 13.71 7.69 -14.07
C GLN A 80 13.17 8.52 -12.91
N SER A 81 11.90 8.35 -12.55
CA SER A 81 11.27 9.04 -11.42
C SER A 81 11.87 8.63 -10.07
N GLN A 82 12.42 7.41 -9.96
CA GLN A 82 13.03 6.94 -8.71
C GLN A 82 14.33 7.64 -8.30
N LYS A 83 15.04 8.30 -9.22
CA LYS A 83 16.26 9.05 -8.86
C LYS A 83 15.99 10.22 -7.91
N ALA A 84 14.74 10.65 -7.78
CA ALA A 84 14.31 11.79 -6.96
C ALA A 84 13.26 11.41 -5.90
N ARG A 85 13.35 10.21 -5.30
CA ARG A 85 12.33 9.65 -4.38
C ARG A 85 11.01 9.40 -5.12
N GLY A 86 11.03 8.39 -5.98
CA GLY A 86 9.92 8.10 -6.88
C GLY A 86 8.68 7.53 -6.19
N PRO A 87 7.58 7.35 -6.95
CA PRO A 87 6.26 7.03 -6.41
C PRO A 87 6.23 5.72 -5.62
N LEU A 88 7.02 4.70 -5.98
CA LEU A 88 7.11 3.45 -5.22
C LEU A 88 7.72 3.62 -3.82
N VAL A 89 8.69 4.52 -3.67
CA VAL A 89 9.35 4.75 -2.37
C VAL A 89 8.42 5.54 -1.46
N LEU A 90 7.77 6.58 -2.00
CA LEU A 90 6.75 7.35 -1.27
C LEU A 90 5.60 6.44 -0.83
N CYS A 91 5.13 5.57 -1.72
CA CYS A 91 4.08 4.61 -1.41
C CYS A 91 4.47 3.66 -0.27
N LEU A 92 5.71 3.17 -0.25
CA LEU A 92 6.20 2.30 0.81
C LEU A 92 6.29 3.04 2.16
N GLU A 93 6.78 4.28 2.16
CA GLU A 93 6.82 5.10 3.37
C GLU A 93 5.42 5.40 3.91
N ASP A 94 4.47 5.72 3.03
CA ASP A 94 3.08 5.97 3.36
C ASP A 94 2.42 4.74 3.99
N LEU A 95 2.63 3.56 3.38
CA LEU A 95 2.12 2.29 3.89
C LEU A 95 2.74 1.93 5.24
N ARG A 96 4.05 2.11 5.43
CA ARG A 96 4.68 1.86 6.74
C ARG A 96 4.14 2.78 7.81
N THR A 97 3.96 4.06 7.50
CA THR A 97 3.34 5.02 8.42
C THR A 97 1.91 4.60 8.80
N LEU A 98 1.15 4.12 7.81
CA LEU A 98 -0.19 3.59 8.02
C LEU A 98 -0.16 2.33 8.90
N GLU A 99 0.72 1.39 8.61
CA GLU A 99 0.93 0.16 9.37
C GLU A 99 1.28 0.46 10.83
N GLU A 100 2.25 1.34 11.07
CA GLU A 100 2.64 1.77 12.43
C GLU A 100 1.47 2.42 13.17
N THR A 101 0.71 3.29 12.49
CA THR A 101 -0.47 3.94 13.08
C THR A 101 -1.54 2.92 13.46
N LEU A 102 -1.80 1.96 12.57
CA LEU A 102 -2.77 0.88 12.83
C LEU A 102 -2.29 -0.04 13.95
N LEU A 103 -1.02 -0.43 13.96
CA LEU A 103 -0.42 -1.28 14.99
C LEU A 103 -0.41 -0.61 16.35
N ALA A 104 -0.04 0.67 16.45
CA ALA A 104 -0.05 1.40 17.72
C ALA A 104 -1.45 1.42 18.36
N LYS A 105 -2.49 1.54 17.53
CA LYS A 105 -3.88 1.46 17.99
C LYS A 105 -4.27 -0.01 18.29
N TYR A 106 -3.70 -1.00 17.60
CA TYR A 106 -3.98 -2.44 17.74
C TYR A 106 -3.37 -3.06 19.01
N THR A 107 -2.10 -2.80 19.28
CA THR A 107 -1.28 -3.59 20.22
C THR A 107 -1.18 -3.04 21.63
N SER A 108 -1.69 -1.85 21.97
CA SER A 108 -1.59 -1.41 23.38
C SER A 108 -2.31 -2.41 24.30
N GLU A 109 -1.62 -3.02 25.26
CA GLU A 109 -2.22 -4.08 26.05
C GLU A 109 -3.43 -3.58 26.86
N PRO A 110 -4.61 -4.20 26.71
CA PRO A 110 -5.73 -3.87 27.56
C PRO A 110 -5.45 -4.44 28.96
N ARG A 111 -5.28 -3.55 29.94
CA ARG A 111 -5.11 -3.93 31.35
C ARG A 111 -6.29 -4.74 31.92
N THR A 112 -7.47 -4.75 31.26
CA THR A 112 -8.69 -5.47 31.66
C THR A 112 -9.60 -5.82 30.48
N THR A 113 -10.49 -6.82 30.64
CA THR A 113 -11.46 -7.26 29.61
C THR A 113 -12.48 -6.20 29.23
N PHE A 114 -12.92 -5.38 30.18
CA PHE A 114 -13.79 -4.22 29.92
C PHE A 114 -13.08 -3.14 29.10
N HIS A 115 -11.77 -2.94 29.32
CA HIS A 115 -10.95 -2.03 28.53
C HIS A 115 -10.72 -2.55 27.10
N ALA A 116 -10.64 -3.86 26.89
CA ALA A 116 -10.59 -4.45 25.55
C ALA A 116 -11.89 -4.18 24.75
N VAL A 117 -13.06 -4.30 25.41
CA VAL A 117 -14.37 -4.01 24.80
C VAL A 117 -14.59 -2.52 24.60
N MET A 118 -14.27 -1.67 25.59
CA MET A 118 -14.30 -0.21 25.45
C MET A 118 -13.34 0.27 24.37
N ARG A 119 -12.17 -0.37 24.21
CA ARG A 119 -11.22 -0.04 23.14
C ARG A 119 -11.69 -0.47 21.78
N ALA A 120 -12.38 -1.61 21.69
CA ALA A 120 -13.05 -2.00 20.46
C ALA A 120 -14.09 -0.95 20.05
N ILE A 121 -14.84 -0.42 21.02
CA ILE A 121 -15.80 0.67 20.82
C ILE A 121 -15.09 2.02 20.56
N SER A 122 -13.91 2.24 21.14
CA SER A 122 -13.07 3.44 21.03
C SER A 122 -11.99 3.35 19.96
N TRP A 123 -12.09 2.38 19.04
CA TRP A 123 -11.30 2.33 17.81
C TRP A 123 -11.77 3.45 16.88
N ASP A 124 -11.64 4.67 17.37
CA ASP A 124 -11.82 5.90 16.66
C ASP A 124 -10.53 6.10 15.87
N LEU A 125 -10.41 5.36 14.76
CA LEU A 125 -9.50 5.71 13.68
C LEU A 125 -9.93 7.12 13.26
N SER A 126 -9.36 8.13 13.91
CA SER A 126 -9.78 9.50 13.74
C SER A 126 -9.59 9.84 12.28
N GLU A 127 -10.67 10.14 11.55
CA GLU A 127 -10.59 10.44 10.12
C GLU A 127 -9.48 11.48 9.84
N ARG A 128 -9.25 12.41 10.78
CA ARG A 128 -8.19 13.41 10.72
C ARG A 128 -6.76 12.84 10.67
N GLU A 129 -6.50 11.71 11.34
CA GLU A 129 -5.19 11.07 11.38
C GLU A 129 -4.92 10.26 10.10
N ILE A 130 -5.93 9.56 9.56
CA ILE A 130 -5.74 8.60 8.46
C ILE A 130 -6.01 9.20 7.08
N LYS A 131 -6.95 10.15 6.98
CA LYS A 131 -7.26 10.84 5.72
C LYS A 131 -6.02 11.43 5.03
N PRO A 132 -5.10 12.14 5.72
CA PRO A 132 -3.90 12.66 5.04
C PRO A 132 -2.99 11.53 4.51
N ILE A 133 -2.97 10.37 5.16
CA ILE A 133 -2.19 9.21 4.71
C ILE A 133 -2.85 8.56 3.50
N ILE A 134 -4.18 8.35 3.54
CA ILE A 134 -4.96 7.86 2.39
C ILE A 134 -4.83 8.80 1.19
N ASP A 135 -4.91 10.12 1.39
CA ASP A 135 -4.79 11.10 0.31
C ASP A 135 -3.38 11.10 -0.32
N ARG A 136 -2.34 10.75 0.44
CA ARG A 136 -0.99 10.53 -0.08
C ARG A 136 -0.92 9.22 -0.88
N LEU A 137 -1.47 8.13 -0.36
CA LEU A 137 -1.58 6.85 -1.06
C LEU A 137 -2.31 7.01 -2.40
N ALA A 138 -3.44 7.71 -2.42
CA ALA A 138 -4.23 7.95 -3.63
C ALA A 138 -3.45 8.72 -4.69
N ARG A 139 -2.64 9.72 -4.29
CA ARG A 139 -1.74 10.45 -5.20
C ARG A 139 -0.62 9.56 -5.73
N SER A 140 -0.01 8.75 -4.87
CA SER A 140 1.01 7.76 -5.28
C SER A 140 0.42 6.74 -6.26
N LYS A 141 -0.80 6.24 -6.01
CA LYS A 141 -1.56 5.36 -6.91
C LYS A 141 -1.82 6.02 -8.27
N ALA A 142 -2.27 7.28 -8.28
CA ALA A 142 -2.51 8.02 -9.52
C ALA A 142 -1.22 8.16 -10.35
N ALA A 143 -0.08 8.47 -9.71
CA ALA A 143 1.21 8.54 -10.39
C ALA A 143 1.65 7.19 -10.97
N LEU A 144 1.41 6.09 -10.26
CA LEU A 144 1.69 4.73 -10.75
C LEU A 144 0.78 4.36 -11.93
N ASN A 145 -0.51 4.66 -11.87
CA ASN A 145 -1.45 4.41 -12.95
C ASN A 145 -1.12 5.23 -14.21
N LEU A 146 -0.70 6.49 -14.07
CA LEU A 146 -0.22 7.29 -15.20
C LEU A 146 1.02 6.66 -15.86
N ALA A 147 1.91 6.06 -15.06
CA ALA A 147 3.05 5.34 -15.60
C ALA A 147 2.62 4.08 -16.38
N ILE A 148 1.62 3.34 -15.90
CA ILE A 148 1.08 2.14 -16.57
C ILE A 148 0.37 2.52 -17.89
N SER A 149 -0.46 3.57 -17.88
CA SER A 149 -1.16 4.02 -19.08
C SER A 149 -0.21 4.51 -20.18
N ALA A 150 1.06 4.81 -19.87
CA ALA A 150 2.06 5.14 -20.88
C ALA A 150 2.49 3.92 -21.74
N ASP A 151 2.19 2.69 -21.32
CA ASP A 151 2.39 1.47 -22.12
C ASP A 151 1.16 1.07 -22.96
N GLU A 152 -0.01 1.67 -22.70
CA GLU A 152 -1.26 1.38 -23.43
C GLU A 152 -1.47 2.26 -24.69
N VAL A 153 -0.52 3.15 -25.00
CA VAL A 153 -0.50 4.07 -26.16
C VAL A 153 0.58 3.63 -27.15
#